data_AF-A0A7S0JIS2-F1
#
_entry.id   AF-A0A7S0JIS2-F1
#
_cell.length_a   1.000
_cell.length_b   1.000
_cell.length_c   1.000
_cell.angle_alpha   90.00
_cell.angle_beta   90.00
_cell.angle_gamma   90.00
#
_symmetry.space_group_name_H-M   'P 1'
#
loop_
_entity.id
_entity.type
_entity.pdbx_description
1 polymer ?
#
loop_
_entity_poly.entity_id
_entity_poly.type
_entity_poly.pdbx_seq_one_letter_code
_entity_poly.pdbx_strand_id
1 'polypeptide(L)'
;ICTDRALILLRHMFDCTPRSLPLVPSALDDFDQWRRLRTGSTTPRRREWPRRKKVAVAPTAAAAASLDSTLKLLLLGLDDEASPMSTLRGHADMAHAIYEHVRHWRASALCINGVFAASIGQVEFPAPRGLYCNMMPFQMPDCIRMSDGEWKETIPPAFKGYIPLIEACPLTHSDEGKIGYLTVHESQIAHEGGTHRRAGLHTESPGRVHVDTTGATGAFVAPPAPGALTFFWGGGHYMQHSEDARGVFEGGIYTASSVGGSMQVWNARVADPRAIGPLGDVDKFRPLLGAGSTLDAGELLWMTDQTPHESLPLPAGTYRQFFRLVTSNVSGWFAAHSTENELGILPPPSVAIISQDKFELARQLVDHAKAAATWSSPCTSTSDIKHGVRGLNVGAD
;
A
#
# COMPACT_ATOMS: atom_id res chain seq x y z
N ILE A 1 -23.59 -23.75 -21.18
CA ILE A 1 -22.30 -24.29 -21.69
C ILE A 1 -21.11 -23.70 -20.91
N CYS A 2 -20.78 -22.41 -21.06
CA CYS A 2 -19.64 -21.81 -20.36
C CYS A 2 -19.80 -21.84 -18.82
N THR A 3 -21.03 -21.60 -18.33
CA THR A 3 -21.44 -21.77 -16.93
C THR A 3 -21.10 -23.16 -16.38
N ASP A 4 -21.38 -24.20 -17.15
CA ASP A 4 -21.36 -25.59 -16.67
C ASP A 4 -19.93 -26.13 -16.64
N ARG A 5 -19.09 -25.72 -17.60
CA ARG A 5 -17.65 -25.99 -17.60
C ARG A 5 -16.92 -25.27 -16.45
N ALA A 6 -17.27 -24.01 -16.19
CA ALA A 6 -16.74 -23.29 -15.03
C ALA A 6 -17.10 -24.01 -13.72
N LEU A 7 -18.35 -24.46 -13.56
CA LEU A 7 -18.78 -25.21 -12.37
C LEU A 7 -18.03 -26.55 -12.19
N ILE A 8 -17.70 -27.26 -13.27
CA ILE A 8 -16.90 -28.50 -13.20
C ILE A 8 -15.46 -28.22 -12.75
N LEU A 9 -14.82 -27.17 -13.31
CA LEU A 9 -13.48 -26.73 -12.90
C LEU A 9 -13.45 -26.31 -11.42
N LEU A 10 -14.39 -25.46 -10.99
CA LEU A 10 -14.51 -25.02 -9.60
C LEU A 10 -14.69 -26.22 -8.65
N ARG A 11 -15.51 -27.22 -9.04
CA ARG A 11 -15.74 -28.41 -8.22
C ARG A 11 -14.48 -29.25 -8.00
N HIS A 12 -13.56 -29.31 -8.97
CA HIS A 12 -12.27 -29.99 -8.80
C HIS A 12 -11.23 -29.19 -7.98
N MET A 13 -11.43 -27.88 -7.78
CA MET A 13 -10.47 -27.01 -7.10
C MET A 13 -10.79 -26.79 -5.61
N PHE A 14 -12.03 -26.98 -5.16
CA PHE A 14 -12.46 -26.62 -3.80
C PHE A 14 -12.48 -27.76 -2.76
N ASP A 15 -12.19 -29.01 -3.12
CA ASP A 15 -12.20 -30.15 -2.18
C ASP A 15 -11.02 -30.18 -1.18
N CYS A 16 -10.10 -29.20 -1.22
CA CYS A 16 -8.94 -29.09 -0.34
C CYS A 16 -9.08 -27.98 0.72
N THR A 17 -9.59 -28.31 1.91
CA THR A 17 -9.71 -27.36 3.04
C THR A 17 -8.39 -27.21 3.82
N PRO A 18 -7.83 -25.99 3.98
CA PRO A 18 -6.65 -25.77 4.81
C PRO A 18 -7.01 -25.71 6.30
N ARG A 19 -6.13 -26.24 7.16
CA ARG A 19 -6.27 -26.14 8.63
C ARG A 19 -5.91 -24.73 9.12
N SER A 20 -6.64 -24.24 10.12
CA SER A 20 -6.40 -22.96 10.77
C SER A 20 -5.11 -22.96 11.59
N LEU A 21 -4.28 -21.92 11.44
CA LEU A 21 -3.15 -21.64 12.33
C LEU A 21 -3.62 -21.04 13.67
N PRO A 22 -2.90 -21.29 14.78
CA PRO A 22 -3.22 -20.71 16.08
C PRO A 22 -2.84 -19.22 16.16
N LEU A 23 -3.66 -18.42 16.84
CA LEU A 23 -3.37 -17.02 17.15
C LEU A 23 -2.59 -16.91 18.46
N VAL A 24 -1.47 -16.19 18.44
CA VAL A 24 -0.71 -15.80 19.65
C VAL A 24 -1.20 -14.43 20.12
N PRO A 25 -1.57 -14.25 21.40
CA PRO A 25 -1.95 -12.94 21.93
C PRO A 25 -0.72 -12.18 22.43
N SER A 26 -0.45 -11.00 21.86
CA SER A 26 0.42 -9.99 22.47
C SER A 26 -0.42 -9.01 23.30
N ALA A 27 0.14 -8.51 24.41
CA ALA A 27 -0.45 -7.48 25.27
C ALA A 27 0.43 -6.23 25.25
N LEU A 28 -0.17 -5.04 25.21
CA LEU A 28 0.54 -3.75 25.12
C LEU A 28 -0.21 -2.65 25.93
N ASP A 29 0.47 -2.08 26.91
CA ASP A 29 0.20 -0.87 27.75
C ASP A 29 1.65 -0.36 28.11
N ASP A 30 2.08 0.90 28.25
CA ASP A 30 1.46 2.23 28.38
C ASP A 30 2.32 3.31 27.61
N PHE A 31 1.68 4.16 26.77
CA PHE A 31 2.28 5.35 26.09
C PHE A 31 1.90 6.68 26.78
N ASP A 32 0.94 6.65 27.70
CA ASP A 32 0.06 7.78 28.05
C ASP A 32 0.61 8.65 29.20
N GLN A 33 1.76 8.30 29.78
CA GLN A 33 2.27 8.92 31.01
C GLN A 33 2.63 10.41 30.88
N TRP A 34 3.07 10.90 29.71
CA TRP A 34 3.37 12.32 29.54
C TRP A 34 2.14 13.17 29.19
N ARG A 35 1.12 12.62 28.50
CA ARG A 35 -0.12 13.36 28.22
C ARG A 35 -0.84 13.71 29.52
N ARG A 36 -0.81 12.80 30.50
CA ARG A 36 -1.31 13.01 31.88
C ARG A 36 -0.67 14.21 32.59
N LEU A 37 0.60 14.54 32.32
CA LEU A 37 1.29 15.70 32.92
C LEU A 37 0.84 17.06 32.37
N ARG A 38 0.20 17.12 31.18
CA ARG A 38 -0.33 18.37 30.59
C ARG A 38 -1.84 18.54 30.73
N THR A 39 -2.62 17.45 30.82
CA THR A 39 -4.10 17.53 30.76
C THR A 39 -4.82 17.38 32.09
N GLY A 40 -4.13 16.96 33.17
CA GLY A 40 -4.72 16.86 34.52
C GLY A 40 -5.84 15.80 34.68
N SER A 41 -6.14 15.02 33.64
CA SER A 41 -7.20 14.00 33.67
C SER A 41 -6.72 12.71 34.34
N THR A 42 -7.35 12.35 35.45
CA THR A 42 -6.89 11.28 36.37
C THR A 42 -7.69 9.99 36.32
N THR A 43 -8.53 9.77 35.28
CA THR A 43 -9.28 8.51 35.11
C THR A 43 -8.98 7.84 33.76
N PRO A 44 -8.26 6.69 33.74
CA PRO A 44 -7.99 5.97 32.50
C PRO A 44 -9.25 5.22 32.04
N ARG A 45 -9.84 5.63 30.90
CA ARG A 45 -10.74 4.75 30.14
C ARG A 45 -9.89 3.80 29.29
N ARG A 46 -9.44 2.72 29.93
CA ARG A 46 -8.72 1.59 29.31
C ARG A 46 -9.58 0.94 28.22
N ARG A 47 -9.49 1.47 26.99
CA ARG A 47 -9.74 0.70 25.77
C ARG A 47 -8.48 -0.08 25.46
N GLU A 48 -8.39 -1.29 26.02
CA GLU A 48 -7.97 -2.41 25.16
C GLU A 48 -8.79 -2.34 23.87
N TRP A 49 -8.27 -2.87 22.76
CA TRP A 49 -9.16 -3.21 21.65
C TRP A 49 -10.27 -4.08 22.24
N PRO A 50 -11.54 -3.64 22.28
CA PRO A 50 -12.56 -4.48 22.84
C PRO A 50 -12.58 -5.72 21.96
N ARG A 51 -12.46 -6.90 22.58
CA ARG A 51 -13.17 -8.08 22.10
C ARG A 51 -14.64 -7.67 22.06
N ARG A 52 -15.06 -6.97 20.99
CA ARG A 52 -16.45 -6.54 20.82
C ARG A 52 -17.25 -7.82 20.98
N LYS A 53 -18.06 -7.91 22.05
CA LYS A 53 -19.16 -8.88 22.12
C LYS A 53 -19.77 -8.84 20.74
N LYS A 54 -19.80 -9.98 20.01
CA LYS A 54 -20.22 -10.01 18.61
C LYS A 54 -21.53 -9.25 18.50
N VAL A 55 -21.46 -8.00 18.06
CA VAL A 55 -22.63 -7.27 17.62
C VAL A 55 -23.07 -8.12 16.44
N ALA A 56 -24.25 -8.72 16.58
CA ALA A 56 -24.84 -9.47 15.48
C ALA A 56 -25.24 -8.45 14.42
N VAL A 57 -24.25 -8.02 13.64
CA VAL A 57 -24.43 -7.63 12.25
C VAL A 57 -25.18 -8.80 11.66
N ALA A 58 -26.49 -8.63 11.48
CA ALA A 58 -27.33 -9.65 10.86
C ALA A 58 -26.64 -10.05 9.56
N PRO A 59 -26.41 -11.35 9.31
CA PRO A 59 -25.44 -11.79 8.30
C PRO A 59 -25.81 -11.20 6.95
N THR A 60 -25.04 -10.19 6.53
CA THR A 60 -25.22 -9.47 5.26
C THR A 60 -25.22 -10.52 4.16
N ALA A 61 -26.36 -10.62 3.46
CA ALA A 61 -26.75 -11.79 2.67
C ALA A 61 -25.54 -12.42 1.96
N ALA A 62 -25.18 -13.63 2.41
CA ALA A 62 -23.82 -14.16 2.33
C ALA A 62 -23.17 -13.84 0.98
N ALA A 63 -22.24 -12.87 1.00
CA ALA A 63 -21.71 -12.26 -0.21
C ALA A 63 -21.16 -13.36 -1.12
N ALA A 64 -21.88 -13.63 -2.21
CA ALA A 64 -21.66 -14.80 -3.06
C ALA A 64 -20.20 -14.80 -3.49
N ALA A 65 -19.43 -15.78 -2.98
CA ALA A 65 -17.98 -15.64 -2.81
C ALA A 65 -17.33 -15.23 -4.13
N SER A 66 -16.94 -13.95 -4.22
CA SER A 66 -16.48 -13.37 -5.47
C SER A 66 -15.27 -14.15 -5.94
N LEU A 67 -15.37 -14.72 -7.15
CA LEU A 67 -14.33 -15.57 -7.72
C LEU A 67 -13.00 -14.82 -7.66
N ASP A 68 -11.99 -15.44 -7.03
CA ASP A 68 -10.67 -14.83 -6.87
C ASP A 68 -10.19 -14.26 -8.21
N SER A 69 -9.64 -13.05 -8.18
CA SER A 69 -9.33 -12.31 -9.41
C SER A 69 -8.27 -13.00 -10.27
N THR A 70 -7.36 -13.76 -9.66
CA THR A 70 -6.40 -14.64 -10.35
C THR A 70 -7.12 -15.78 -11.05
N LEU A 71 -8.03 -16.47 -10.36
CA LEU A 71 -8.79 -17.58 -10.94
C LEU A 71 -9.70 -17.10 -12.06
N LYS A 72 -10.33 -15.93 -11.90
CA LYS A 72 -11.12 -15.29 -12.95
C LYS A 72 -10.27 -14.95 -14.18
N LEU A 73 -9.09 -14.33 -14.00
CA LEU A 73 -8.18 -14.01 -15.10
C LEU A 73 -7.63 -15.27 -15.79
N LEU A 74 -7.29 -16.30 -15.02
CA LEU A 74 -6.85 -17.60 -15.54
C LEU A 74 -7.94 -18.23 -16.42
N LEU A 75 -9.17 -18.37 -15.92
CA LEU A 75 -10.28 -18.96 -16.67
C LEU A 75 -10.60 -18.15 -17.94
N LEU A 76 -10.60 -16.82 -17.87
CA LEU A 76 -10.75 -15.96 -19.06
C LEU A 76 -9.64 -16.21 -20.10
N GLY A 77 -8.40 -16.43 -19.67
CA GLY A 77 -7.30 -16.78 -20.57
C GLY A 77 -7.38 -18.19 -21.17
N LEU A 78 -8.08 -19.14 -20.54
CA LEU A 78 -8.34 -20.46 -21.15
C LEU A 78 -9.40 -20.38 -22.26
N ASP A 79 -10.38 -19.48 -22.10
CA ASP A 79 -11.50 -19.28 -23.03
C ASP A 79 -11.17 -18.29 -24.18
N ASP A 80 -10.26 -17.33 -23.98
CA ASP A 80 -9.78 -16.41 -25.03
C ASP A 80 -8.72 -17.05 -25.94
N GLU A 81 -9.06 -17.27 -27.21
CA GLU A 81 -8.18 -17.89 -28.22
C GLU A 81 -7.00 -17.00 -28.64
N ALA A 82 -7.04 -15.69 -28.36
CA ALA A 82 -5.89 -14.80 -28.55
C ALA A 82 -4.92 -14.84 -27.35
N SER A 83 -5.32 -15.44 -26.23
CA SER A 83 -4.46 -15.58 -25.05
C SER A 83 -3.49 -16.76 -25.20
N PRO A 84 -2.19 -16.61 -24.85
CA PRO A 84 -1.27 -17.74 -24.75
C PRO A 84 -1.76 -18.85 -23.79
N MET A 85 -2.61 -18.49 -22.83
CA MET A 85 -3.20 -19.43 -21.87
C MET A 85 -4.21 -20.40 -22.51
N SER A 86 -4.74 -20.10 -23.70
CA SER A 86 -5.62 -21.01 -24.45
C SER A 86 -4.95 -22.34 -24.81
N THR A 87 -3.61 -22.38 -24.85
CA THR A 87 -2.82 -23.61 -25.01
C THR A 87 -3.03 -24.61 -23.87
N LEU A 88 -3.51 -24.16 -22.70
CA LEU A 88 -3.86 -25.00 -21.55
C LEU A 88 -5.35 -25.44 -21.56
N ARG A 89 -6.10 -25.16 -22.63
CA ARG A 89 -7.51 -25.55 -22.75
C ARG A 89 -7.66 -27.08 -22.78
N GLY A 90 -8.19 -27.63 -21.69
CA GLY A 90 -8.28 -29.08 -21.45
C GLY A 90 -7.29 -29.59 -20.39
N HIS A 91 -6.21 -28.84 -20.13
CA HIS A 91 -5.22 -29.13 -19.09
C HIS A 91 -5.62 -28.46 -17.75
N ALA A 92 -6.77 -28.90 -17.24
CA ALA A 92 -7.36 -28.39 -15.99
C ALA A 92 -6.44 -28.58 -14.77
N ASP A 93 -5.64 -29.65 -14.78
CA ASP A 93 -4.59 -29.96 -13.83
C ASP A 93 -3.44 -28.93 -13.86
N MET A 94 -2.95 -28.58 -15.04
CA MET A 94 -1.91 -27.56 -15.22
C MET A 94 -2.42 -26.16 -14.83
N ALA A 95 -3.65 -25.82 -15.22
CA ALA A 95 -4.29 -24.57 -14.81
C ALA A 95 -4.44 -24.48 -13.28
N HIS A 96 -4.88 -25.56 -12.63
CA HIS A 96 -4.98 -25.62 -11.16
C HIS A 96 -3.60 -25.50 -10.49
N ALA A 97 -2.57 -26.18 -11.01
CA ALA A 97 -1.20 -26.08 -10.48
C ALA A 97 -0.63 -24.66 -10.59
N ILE A 98 -0.88 -23.96 -11.71
CA ILE A 98 -0.51 -22.55 -11.90
C ILE A 98 -1.25 -21.65 -10.90
N TYR A 99 -2.57 -21.86 -10.73
CA TYR A 99 -3.37 -21.10 -9.75
C TYR A 99 -2.84 -21.26 -8.33
N GLU A 100 -2.63 -22.50 -7.86
CA GLU A 100 -2.13 -22.73 -6.50
C GLU A 100 -0.69 -22.23 -6.31
N HIS A 101 0.16 -22.27 -7.35
CA HIS A 101 1.49 -21.67 -7.29
C HIS A 101 1.42 -20.13 -7.10
N VAL A 102 0.60 -19.44 -7.90
CA VAL A 102 0.43 -17.97 -7.78
C VAL A 102 -0.26 -17.59 -6.46
N ARG A 103 -1.22 -18.39 -5.99
CA ARG A 103 -1.87 -18.25 -4.67
C ARG A 103 -0.87 -18.40 -3.53
N HIS A 104 0.00 -19.42 -3.59
CA HIS A 104 1.03 -19.65 -2.59
C HIS A 104 2.10 -18.55 -2.58
N TRP A 105 2.55 -18.09 -3.76
CA TRP A 105 3.44 -16.93 -3.85
C TRP A 105 2.79 -15.64 -3.32
N ARG A 106 1.49 -15.40 -3.57
CA ARG A 106 0.79 -14.25 -2.96
C ARG A 106 0.72 -14.37 -1.43
N ALA A 107 0.53 -15.58 -0.90
CA ALA A 107 0.53 -15.80 0.54
C ALA A 107 1.91 -15.55 1.16
N SER A 108 3.01 -15.96 0.52
CA SER A 108 4.38 -15.70 1.02
C SER A 108 4.87 -14.27 0.76
N ALA A 109 4.28 -13.55 -0.19
CA ALA A 109 4.49 -12.11 -0.39
C ALA A 109 3.87 -11.22 0.71
N LEU A 110 3.07 -11.77 1.63
CA LEU A 110 2.38 -11.04 2.69
C LEU A 110 2.97 -11.34 4.08
N CYS A 111 3.51 -10.31 4.74
CA CYS A 111 3.85 -10.39 6.17
C CYS A 111 2.63 -9.97 7.01
N ILE A 112 2.10 -10.87 7.83
CA ILE A 112 1.05 -10.57 8.84
C ILE A 112 1.56 -10.58 10.28
N ASN A 113 2.80 -11.04 10.50
CA ASN A 113 3.46 -11.05 11.81
C ASN A 113 4.36 -9.83 11.94
N GLY A 114 4.04 -8.91 12.84
CA GLY A 114 4.78 -7.66 13.08
C GLY A 114 3.86 -6.49 13.39
N VAL A 115 4.44 -5.29 13.46
CA VAL A 115 3.70 -4.03 13.55
C VAL A 115 3.97 -3.24 12.26
N PHE A 116 2.95 -3.15 11.43
CA PHE A 116 2.94 -2.45 10.15
C PHE A 116 1.90 -1.31 10.15
N ALA A 117 0.93 -1.38 11.06
CA ALA A 117 -0.01 -0.30 11.37
C ALA A 117 -0.21 -0.21 12.89
N ALA A 118 -0.20 1.00 13.44
CA ALA A 118 -0.42 1.25 14.86
C ALA A 118 -1.26 2.51 15.07
N SER A 119 -2.31 2.41 15.89
CA SER A 119 -2.96 3.60 16.46
C SER A 119 -2.04 4.17 17.54
N ILE A 120 -1.67 5.44 17.40
CA ILE A 120 -0.65 6.10 18.23
C ILE A 120 -1.20 7.30 19.01
N GLY A 121 -2.43 7.74 18.75
CA GLY A 121 -2.99 8.89 19.44
C GLY A 121 -4.38 9.33 18.94
N GLN A 122 -4.79 10.46 19.48
CA GLN A 122 -6.05 11.14 19.18
C GLN A 122 -5.76 12.63 19.04
N VAL A 123 -6.06 13.19 17.88
CA VAL A 123 -5.77 14.57 17.47
C VAL A 123 -7.05 15.34 17.14
N GLU A 124 -7.04 16.63 17.46
CA GLU A 124 -8.11 17.56 17.12
C GLU A 124 -7.76 18.28 15.81
N PHE A 125 -8.72 18.36 14.90
CA PHE A 125 -8.55 19.06 13.63
C PHE A 125 -8.82 20.57 13.79
N PRO A 126 -8.11 21.45 13.05
CA PRO A 126 -8.45 22.87 13.00
C PRO A 126 -9.84 23.08 12.40
N ALA A 127 -10.43 24.26 12.62
CA ALA A 127 -11.68 24.63 11.96
C ALA A 127 -11.53 24.56 10.43
N PRO A 128 -12.46 23.89 9.71
CA PRO A 128 -12.32 23.62 8.28
C PRO A 128 -12.36 24.89 7.43
N ARG A 129 -11.55 24.93 6.37
CA ARG A 129 -11.32 26.09 5.51
C ARG A 129 -11.37 25.81 4.00
N GLY A 130 -11.55 24.55 3.59
CA GLY A 130 -11.50 24.14 2.18
C GLY A 130 -10.07 23.98 1.65
N LEU A 131 -9.12 23.64 2.53
CA LEU A 131 -7.70 23.57 2.19
C LEU A 131 -7.34 22.29 1.42
N TYR A 132 -6.41 22.44 0.46
CA TYR A 132 -5.83 21.33 -0.28
C TYR A 132 -4.32 21.50 -0.46
N CYS A 133 -3.55 20.50 -0.06
CA CYS A 133 -2.20 20.25 -0.54
C CYS A 133 -1.93 18.74 -0.58
N ASN A 134 -1.10 18.28 -1.51
CA ASN A 134 -0.71 16.87 -1.59
C ASN A 134 0.81 16.76 -1.70
N MET A 135 1.44 16.03 -0.77
CA MET A 135 2.89 15.86 -0.70
C MET A 135 3.69 17.18 -0.69
N MET A 136 3.18 18.23 -0.05
CA MET A 136 3.86 19.52 0.03
C MET A 136 5.10 19.41 0.93
N PRO A 137 6.32 19.69 0.42
CA PRO A 137 7.55 19.58 1.19
C PRO A 137 7.63 20.69 2.25
N PHE A 138 8.08 20.35 3.46
CA PHE A 138 8.40 21.30 4.54
C PHE A 138 9.54 20.72 5.39
N GLN A 139 10.24 21.55 6.16
CA GLN A 139 11.27 21.06 7.09
C GLN A 139 10.59 20.47 8.34
N MET A 140 10.88 19.21 8.65
CA MET A 140 10.51 18.62 9.94
C MET A 140 11.45 19.14 11.04
N PRO A 141 10.97 19.30 12.29
CA PRO A 141 11.77 19.81 13.39
C PRO A 141 13.05 19.01 13.64
N ASP A 142 14.15 19.69 13.95
CA ASP A 142 15.43 19.08 14.37
C ASP A 142 15.32 18.38 15.73
N CYS A 143 14.32 18.75 16.54
CA CYS A 143 13.70 17.86 17.51
C CYS A 143 12.31 18.35 17.90
N ILE A 144 11.27 17.50 17.79
CA ILE A 144 9.88 17.86 18.18
C ILE A 144 9.79 18.40 19.60
N ARG A 145 10.65 17.88 20.50
CA ARG A 145 10.57 18.13 21.94
C ARG A 145 11.38 19.35 22.40
N MET A 146 12.31 19.82 21.58
CA MET A 146 13.33 20.81 21.96
C MET A 146 13.49 21.98 20.98
N SER A 147 12.94 21.91 19.77
CA SER A 147 12.97 23.03 18.82
C SER A 147 12.11 24.19 19.32
N ASP A 148 12.68 25.39 19.28
CA ASP A 148 12.04 26.70 19.43
C ASP A 148 10.87 26.93 18.46
N GLY A 149 10.95 26.35 17.26
CA GLY A 149 9.88 26.30 16.28
C GLY A 149 10.22 26.87 14.90
N GLU A 150 11.49 27.14 14.56
CA GLU A 150 11.86 27.67 13.22
C GLU A 150 11.25 26.86 12.06
N TRP A 151 11.21 25.54 12.17
CA TRP A 151 10.57 24.64 11.21
C TRP A 151 9.11 24.99 10.88
N LYS A 152 8.37 25.59 11.82
CA LYS A 152 6.96 26.02 11.66
C LYS A 152 6.82 27.17 10.67
N GLU A 153 7.88 27.95 10.48
CA GLU A 153 7.94 29.01 9.46
C GLU A 153 8.22 28.45 8.06
N THR A 154 8.59 27.16 7.92
CA THR A 154 8.62 26.46 6.63
C THR A 154 7.25 25.93 6.18
N ILE A 155 6.22 26.04 7.04
CA ILE A 155 4.83 25.68 6.73
C ILE A 155 4.07 26.95 6.31
N PRO A 156 3.50 27.00 5.09
CA PRO A 156 2.73 28.14 4.61
C PRO A 156 1.60 28.58 5.58
N PRO A 157 1.33 29.89 5.73
CA PRO A 157 0.35 30.41 6.69
C PRO A 157 -1.05 29.78 6.62
N ALA A 158 -1.46 29.31 5.43
CA ALA A 158 -2.72 28.59 5.26
C ALA A 158 -2.79 27.28 6.06
N PHE A 159 -1.68 26.56 6.19
CA PHE A 159 -1.61 25.22 6.79
C PHE A 159 -1.10 25.19 8.23
N LYS A 160 -0.67 26.32 8.82
CA LYS A 160 -0.15 26.35 10.21
C LYS A 160 -1.14 25.83 11.26
N GLY A 161 -2.45 25.81 10.98
CA GLY A 161 -3.46 25.15 11.82
C GLY A 161 -3.28 23.63 11.98
N TYR A 162 -2.47 22.99 11.14
CA TYR A 162 -2.13 21.56 11.21
C TYR A 162 -0.85 21.25 12.00
N ILE A 163 -0.13 22.26 12.49
CA ILE A 163 1.08 22.06 13.32
C ILE A 163 0.82 21.11 14.52
N PRO A 164 -0.30 21.20 15.27
CA PRO A 164 -0.57 20.26 16.37
C PRO A 164 -0.72 18.79 15.95
N LEU A 165 -1.09 18.49 14.70
CA LEU A 165 -1.14 17.12 14.18
C LEU A 165 0.27 16.62 13.82
N ILE A 166 1.15 17.51 13.35
CA ILE A 166 2.56 17.19 13.08
C ILE A 166 3.32 16.98 14.40
N GLU A 167 3.10 17.83 15.40
CA GLU A 167 3.69 17.70 16.75
C GLU A 167 3.20 16.44 17.50
N ALA A 168 2.04 15.89 17.12
CA ALA A 168 1.53 14.63 17.65
C ALA A 168 2.14 13.38 16.99
N CYS A 169 2.89 13.52 15.89
CA CYS A 169 3.59 12.41 15.25
C CYS A 169 4.91 12.14 15.99
N PRO A 170 5.17 10.91 16.50
CA PRO A 170 6.39 10.56 17.22
C PRO A 170 7.58 10.36 16.27
N LEU A 171 8.01 11.44 15.59
CA LEU A 171 9.21 11.44 14.75
C LEU A 171 10.46 11.04 15.55
N THR A 172 11.42 10.47 14.82
CA THR A 172 12.67 9.93 15.33
C THR A 172 13.87 10.70 14.80
N HIS A 173 15.04 10.52 15.40
CA HIS A 173 16.33 11.05 14.92
C HIS A 173 16.65 10.71 13.44
N SER A 174 16.00 9.69 12.90
CA SER A 174 16.07 9.28 11.49
C SER A 174 15.20 10.13 10.55
N ASP A 175 14.33 11.00 11.07
CA ASP A 175 13.49 11.96 10.34
C ASP A 175 13.66 13.42 10.80
N GLU A 176 14.11 13.66 12.03
CA GLU A 176 14.37 15.00 12.59
C GLU A 176 15.28 15.85 11.66
N GLY A 177 14.90 17.12 11.46
CA GLY A 177 15.60 18.09 10.60
C GLY A 177 15.45 17.90 9.09
N LYS A 178 14.83 16.81 8.62
CA LYS A 178 14.72 16.48 7.19
C LYS A 178 13.45 17.03 6.54
N ILE A 179 13.39 17.01 5.21
CA ILE A 179 12.16 17.35 4.48
C ILE A 179 11.11 16.25 4.68
N GLY A 180 9.96 16.63 5.23
CA GLY A 180 8.74 15.83 5.28
C GLY A 180 7.70 16.34 4.29
N TYR A 181 6.66 15.55 4.04
CA TYR A 181 5.67 15.84 3.00
C TYR A 181 4.25 15.87 3.57
N LEU A 182 3.69 17.07 3.69
CA LEU A 182 2.35 17.31 4.20
C LEU A 182 1.29 17.05 3.12
N THR A 183 0.20 16.39 3.50
CA THR A 183 -0.99 16.24 2.68
C THR A 183 -2.21 16.62 3.52
N VAL A 184 -2.92 17.66 3.08
CA VAL A 184 -4.19 18.10 3.65
C VAL A 184 -5.23 18.04 2.53
N HIS A 185 -6.34 17.38 2.77
CA HIS A 185 -7.51 17.47 1.89
C HIS A 185 -8.73 17.76 2.76
N GLU A 186 -9.38 18.89 2.53
CA GLU A 186 -10.67 19.24 3.11
C GLU A 186 -11.71 19.41 1.99
N SER A 187 -12.72 18.55 1.94
CA SER A 187 -13.80 18.69 0.97
C SER A 187 -15.09 18.01 1.43
N GLN A 188 -16.16 18.20 0.66
CA GLN A 188 -17.46 17.59 0.88
C GLN A 188 -17.68 16.41 -0.09
N ILE A 189 -18.19 15.29 0.43
CA ILE A 189 -18.54 14.11 -0.37
C ILE A 189 -19.70 14.46 -1.31
N ALA A 190 -19.44 14.45 -2.62
CA ALA A 190 -20.39 14.94 -3.63
C ALA A 190 -21.57 13.99 -3.93
N HIS A 191 -21.44 12.69 -3.65
CA HIS A 191 -22.46 11.68 -3.94
C HIS A 191 -22.42 10.54 -2.92
N GLU A 192 -23.56 9.85 -2.77
CA GLU A 192 -23.73 8.78 -1.78
C GLU A 192 -22.79 7.61 -2.07
N GLY A 193 -22.06 7.15 -1.05
CA GLY A 193 -21.04 6.11 -1.18
C GLY A 193 -19.72 6.58 -1.81
N GLY A 194 -19.55 7.89 -2.07
CA GLY A 194 -18.31 8.45 -2.58
C GLY A 194 -17.16 8.37 -1.57
N THR A 195 -15.91 8.24 -2.05
CA THR A 195 -14.71 8.22 -1.21
C THR A 195 -13.92 9.52 -1.33
N HIS A 196 -13.41 10.06 -0.22
CA HIS A 196 -12.67 11.35 -0.21
C HIS A 196 -11.22 11.25 -0.75
N ARG A 197 -10.67 10.04 -0.79
CA ARG A 197 -9.40 9.68 -1.43
C ARG A 197 -9.64 8.38 -2.21
N ARG A 198 -8.60 7.74 -2.73
CA ARG A 198 -8.68 6.52 -3.53
C ARG A 198 -9.51 5.41 -2.86
N ALA A 199 -10.52 4.92 -3.58
CA ALA A 199 -11.26 3.71 -3.26
C ALA A 199 -10.47 2.45 -3.63
N GLY A 200 -10.80 1.33 -2.98
CA GLY A 200 -10.14 0.04 -3.18
C GLY A 200 -8.81 -0.08 -2.44
N LEU A 201 -8.42 -1.32 -2.15
CA LEU A 201 -7.30 -1.63 -1.27
C LEU A 201 -5.94 -1.37 -1.95
N HIS A 202 -5.12 -0.52 -1.32
CA HIS A 202 -3.82 -0.14 -1.85
C HIS A 202 -2.73 0.00 -0.78
N THR A 203 -1.49 0.01 -1.24
CA THR A 203 -0.29 0.51 -0.54
C THR A 203 0.05 1.92 -1.05
N GLU A 204 0.84 2.69 -0.31
CA GLU A 204 1.35 4.00 -0.76
C GLU A 204 2.66 3.87 -1.54
N SER A 205 3.49 2.86 -1.22
CA SER A 205 4.54 2.42 -2.13
C SER A 205 3.89 1.79 -3.39
N PRO A 206 4.18 2.29 -4.61
CA PRO A 206 3.58 1.81 -5.85
C PRO A 206 4.16 0.48 -6.38
N GLY A 207 4.99 -0.22 -5.58
CA GLY A 207 5.64 -1.46 -5.99
C GLY A 207 6.83 -1.21 -6.92
N ARG A 208 7.00 -2.08 -7.92
CA ARG A 208 7.97 -1.87 -9.00
C ARG A 208 7.45 -0.86 -10.02
N VAL A 209 7.97 0.37 -9.95
CA VAL A 209 7.79 1.37 -11.02
C VAL A 209 9.02 1.35 -11.92
N HIS A 210 8.79 1.24 -13.23
CA HIS A 210 9.81 1.58 -14.22
C HIS A 210 9.60 3.06 -14.56
N VAL A 211 10.35 3.94 -13.91
CA VAL A 211 10.38 5.38 -14.22
C VAL A 211 11.40 5.57 -15.34
N ASP A 212 10.98 6.08 -16.49
CA ASP A 212 11.92 6.62 -17.46
C ASP A 212 12.54 7.89 -16.86
N THR A 213 13.86 7.87 -16.66
CA THR A 213 14.60 8.96 -16.01
C THR A 213 14.85 10.15 -16.94
N THR A 214 14.47 10.07 -18.22
CA THR A 214 14.57 11.20 -19.14
C THR A 214 13.66 12.35 -18.69
N GLY A 215 14.27 13.46 -18.29
CA GLY A 215 13.57 14.66 -17.81
C GLY A 215 13.24 14.69 -16.31
N ALA A 216 13.69 13.72 -15.51
CA ALA A 216 13.68 13.82 -14.05
C ALA A 216 14.85 14.71 -13.56
N THR A 217 14.64 15.48 -12.49
CA THR A 217 15.71 16.24 -11.81
C THR A 217 15.97 15.72 -10.40
N GLY A 218 17.20 15.88 -9.90
CA GLY A 218 17.70 15.15 -8.73
C GLY A 218 18.28 13.78 -9.12
N ALA A 219 18.79 13.04 -8.13
CA ALA A 219 19.43 11.74 -8.33
C ALA A 219 18.67 10.65 -7.57
N PHE A 220 18.17 9.64 -8.30
CA PHE A 220 17.77 8.38 -7.69
C PHE A 220 18.99 7.74 -7.02
N VAL A 221 18.98 7.66 -5.69
CA VAL A 221 19.97 6.88 -4.95
C VAL A 221 19.84 5.42 -5.37
N ALA A 222 20.97 4.78 -5.72
CA ALA A 222 20.98 3.37 -6.09
C ALA A 222 20.35 2.53 -4.96
N PRO A 223 19.39 1.63 -5.26
CA PRO A 223 18.66 0.93 -4.21
C PRO A 223 19.59 0.03 -3.39
N PRO A 224 19.33 -0.14 -2.08
CA PRO A 224 20.25 -0.84 -1.17
C PRO A 224 20.41 -2.35 -1.44
N ALA A 225 19.68 -2.91 -2.43
CA ALA A 225 19.88 -4.25 -2.93
C ALA A 225 19.68 -4.31 -4.47
N PRO A 226 20.51 -5.05 -5.22
CA PRO A 226 20.31 -5.28 -6.65
C PRO A 226 18.92 -5.85 -6.98
N GLY A 227 18.21 -5.24 -7.93
CA GLY A 227 16.87 -5.65 -8.34
C GLY A 227 15.71 -5.13 -7.48
N ALA A 228 15.99 -4.38 -6.41
CA ALA A 228 14.99 -3.68 -5.60
C ALA A 228 14.69 -2.28 -6.17
N LEU A 229 13.97 -2.20 -7.29
CA LEU A 229 13.33 -0.94 -7.74
C LEU A 229 12.12 -0.61 -6.85
N THR A 230 12.35 -0.49 -5.55
CA THR A 230 11.37 -0.11 -4.53
C THR A 230 11.29 1.41 -4.45
N PHE A 231 10.23 1.97 -5.00
CA PHE A 231 9.91 3.38 -4.81
C PHE A 231 9.39 3.55 -3.37
N PHE A 232 10.21 4.14 -2.50
CA PHE A 232 9.83 4.41 -1.11
C PHE A 232 8.91 5.63 -1.04
N TRP A 233 7.91 5.55 -0.16
CA TRP A 233 6.92 6.61 0.08
C TRP A 233 6.78 6.89 1.58
N GLY A 234 7.91 7.14 2.23
CA GLY A 234 8.09 7.21 3.68
C GLY A 234 8.77 5.95 4.25
N GLY A 235 8.71 4.80 3.57
CA GLY A 235 9.20 3.53 4.11
C GLY A 235 8.40 3.12 5.34
N GLY A 236 9.06 3.03 6.49
CA GLY A 236 8.41 2.73 7.77
C GLY A 236 8.84 1.39 8.35
N HIS A 237 9.45 1.44 9.54
CA HIS A 237 9.90 0.27 10.29
C HIS A 237 9.53 0.41 11.77
N TYR A 238 8.91 -0.62 12.34
CA TYR A 238 8.79 -0.76 13.79
C TYR A 238 9.97 -1.57 14.31
N MET A 239 10.83 -0.96 15.11
CA MET A 239 11.98 -1.62 15.73
C MET A 239 11.73 -1.86 17.22
N GLN A 240 11.69 -3.12 17.63
CA GLN A 240 11.63 -3.50 19.04
C GLN A 240 13.04 -3.86 19.54
N HIS A 241 13.61 -3.03 20.40
CA HIS A 241 15.01 -3.16 20.85
C HIS A 241 15.24 -4.27 21.88
N SER A 242 14.20 -4.67 22.62
CA SER A 242 14.14 -5.85 23.49
C SER A 242 12.68 -6.19 23.77
N GLU A 243 12.39 -7.35 24.38
CA GLU A 243 11.01 -7.75 24.71
C GLU A 243 10.31 -6.73 25.63
N ASP A 244 11.03 -6.21 26.64
CA ASP A 244 10.53 -5.19 27.57
C ASP A 244 10.57 -3.74 27.02
N ALA A 245 11.32 -3.49 25.93
CA ALA A 245 11.45 -2.15 25.38
C ALA A 245 10.27 -1.81 24.45
N ARG A 246 9.65 -0.65 24.69
CA ARG A 246 8.71 -0.04 23.73
C ARG A 246 9.42 0.13 22.38
N GLY A 247 8.83 -0.40 21.32
CA GLY A 247 9.38 -0.25 19.98
C GLY A 247 9.27 1.16 19.44
N VAL A 248 10.12 1.46 18.46
CA VAL A 248 10.29 2.76 17.83
C VAL A 248 9.71 2.72 16.41
N PHE A 249 8.95 3.74 16.05
CA PHE A 249 8.42 3.95 14.69
C PHE A 249 9.41 4.81 13.90
N GLU A 250 10.28 4.19 13.12
CA GLU A 250 11.19 4.92 12.22
C GLU A 250 10.57 5.08 10.84
N GLY A 251 10.51 6.32 10.34
CA GLY A 251 9.95 6.59 9.03
C GLY A 251 8.43 6.39 8.94
N GLY A 252 7.97 6.17 7.72
CA GLY A 252 6.62 5.72 7.41
C GLY A 252 5.65 6.87 7.12
N ILE A 253 4.39 6.62 7.44
CA ILE A 253 3.26 7.49 7.10
C ILE A 253 2.39 7.66 8.33
N TYR A 254 2.21 8.91 8.76
CA TYR A 254 1.24 9.28 9.77
C TYR A 254 -0.04 9.78 9.10
N THR A 255 -1.22 9.37 9.55
CA THR A 255 -2.49 9.85 8.98
C THR A 255 -3.63 9.88 9.98
N ALA A 256 -4.55 10.82 9.78
CA ALA A 256 -5.76 10.99 10.60
C ALA A 256 -6.91 11.55 9.74
N SER A 257 -8.14 11.45 10.25
CA SER A 257 -9.30 12.14 9.66
C SER A 257 -10.30 12.61 10.70
N SER A 258 -10.95 13.75 10.44
CA SER A 258 -12.05 14.26 11.28
C SER A 258 -13.34 13.42 11.18
N VAL A 259 -13.40 12.45 10.26
CA VAL A 259 -14.56 11.55 10.08
C VAL A 259 -14.15 10.11 10.39
N GLY A 260 -14.66 9.57 11.49
CA GLY A 260 -14.53 8.15 11.84
C GLY A 260 -15.29 7.27 10.85
N GLY A 261 -14.83 6.03 10.67
CA GLY A 261 -15.39 5.15 9.63
C GLY A 261 -14.91 5.43 8.20
N SER A 262 -14.11 6.47 7.98
CA SER A 262 -13.71 6.92 6.63
C SER A 262 -12.49 6.20 6.02
N MET A 263 -11.82 5.33 6.78
CA MET A 263 -10.62 4.60 6.36
C MET A 263 -10.52 3.26 7.09
N GLN A 264 -10.02 2.25 6.41
CA GLN A 264 -9.66 0.94 6.98
C GLN A 264 -8.21 0.60 6.66
N VAL A 265 -7.51 0.00 7.63
CA VAL A 265 -6.10 -0.44 7.51
C VAL A 265 -5.96 -1.86 8.03
N TRP A 266 -5.08 -2.65 7.43
CA TRP A 266 -4.74 -3.99 7.90
C TRP A 266 -3.31 -3.98 8.44
N ASN A 267 -3.10 -4.57 9.63
CA ASN A 267 -1.76 -4.71 10.20
C ASN A 267 -0.99 -5.83 9.49
N ALA A 268 -0.59 -5.55 8.26
CA ALA A 268 0.14 -6.44 7.36
C ALA A 268 1.01 -5.61 6.42
N ARG A 269 1.95 -6.25 5.72
CA ARG A 269 2.83 -5.61 4.75
C ARG A 269 3.00 -6.50 3.52
N VAL A 270 2.82 -5.93 2.32
CA VAL A 270 3.15 -6.64 1.07
C VAL A 270 4.65 -6.49 0.80
N ALA A 271 5.41 -7.51 1.19
CA ALA A 271 6.87 -7.48 1.25
C ALA A 271 7.55 -7.83 -0.09
N ASP A 272 6.82 -8.40 -1.06
CA ASP A 272 7.31 -8.56 -2.43
C ASP A 272 6.77 -7.42 -3.33
N PRO A 273 7.62 -6.48 -3.78
CA PRO A 273 7.19 -5.36 -4.62
C PRO A 273 6.67 -5.78 -6.01
N ARG A 274 6.86 -7.04 -6.42
CA ARG A 274 6.28 -7.63 -7.63
C ARG A 274 4.81 -8.04 -7.44
N ALA A 275 4.37 -8.23 -6.20
CA ALA A 275 2.99 -8.56 -5.88
C ALA A 275 2.11 -7.31 -5.69
N ILE A 276 2.71 -6.14 -5.50
CA ILE A 276 2.04 -4.84 -5.55
C ILE A 276 1.70 -4.52 -7.02
N GLY A 277 0.45 -4.18 -7.29
CA GLY A 277 -0.06 -3.84 -8.61
C GLY A 277 0.07 -2.34 -8.94
N PRO A 278 -0.40 -1.89 -10.12
CA PRO A 278 -0.28 -0.51 -10.57
C PRO A 278 -0.75 0.51 -9.52
N LEU A 279 0.07 1.56 -9.34
CA LEU A 279 -0.13 2.63 -8.35
C LEU A 279 -0.21 2.14 -6.88
N GLY A 280 0.13 0.88 -6.58
CA GLY A 280 -0.05 0.31 -5.23
C GLY A 280 -1.25 -0.64 -5.08
N ASP A 281 -1.90 -1.09 -6.15
CA ASP A 281 -3.05 -2.03 -6.04
C ASP A 281 -2.69 -3.32 -5.27
N VAL A 282 -3.44 -3.64 -4.23
CA VAL A 282 -3.32 -4.90 -3.49
C VAL A 282 -4.68 -5.53 -3.17
N ASP A 283 -5.79 -5.19 -3.86
CA ASP A 283 -7.12 -5.76 -3.58
C ASP A 283 -7.19 -7.28 -3.69
N LYS A 284 -6.37 -7.84 -4.59
CA LYS A 284 -6.08 -9.28 -4.72
C LYS A 284 -5.55 -9.99 -3.45
N PHE A 285 -5.16 -9.24 -2.40
CA PHE A 285 -4.81 -9.77 -1.07
C PHE A 285 -5.98 -9.77 -0.07
N ARG A 286 -7.11 -9.11 -0.36
CA ARG A 286 -8.25 -8.99 0.55
C ARG A 286 -8.73 -10.34 1.14
N PRO A 287 -8.74 -11.47 0.40
CA PRO A 287 -9.08 -12.79 0.98
C PRO A 287 -8.07 -13.34 2.00
N LEU A 288 -6.83 -12.83 2.01
CA LEU A 288 -5.72 -13.30 2.86
C LEU A 288 -5.53 -12.41 4.10
N LEU A 289 -5.98 -11.16 4.05
CA LEU A 289 -5.74 -10.13 5.07
C LEU A 289 -6.68 -10.23 6.29
N GLY A 290 -7.82 -10.90 6.16
CA GLY A 290 -8.80 -11.00 7.24
C GLY A 290 -9.49 -9.66 7.56
N ALA A 291 -9.85 -9.47 8.83
CA ALA A 291 -10.57 -8.29 9.29
C ALA A 291 -9.64 -7.08 9.46
N GLY A 292 -9.92 -5.99 8.74
CA GLY A 292 -9.19 -4.73 8.85
C GLY A 292 -9.72 -3.84 9.98
N SER A 293 -8.85 -2.98 10.48
CA SER A 293 -9.13 -2.00 11.52
C SER A 293 -9.68 -0.72 10.89
N THR A 294 -10.92 -0.37 11.22
CA THR A 294 -11.56 0.90 10.83
C THR A 294 -11.29 1.97 11.89
N LEU A 295 -10.89 3.16 11.46
CA LEU A 295 -10.45 4.24 12.35
C LEU A 295 -11.61 5.06 12.95
N ASP A 296 -11.49 5.42 14.24
CA ASP A 296 -12.37 6.39 14.91
C ASP A 296 -12.04 7.84 14.45
N ALA A 297 -12.95 8.79 14.71
CA ALA A 297 -12.74 10.20 14.34
C ALA A 297 -11.62 10.83 15.18
N GLY A 298 -10.68 11.52 14.54
CA GLY A 298 -9.49 12.10 15.21
C GLY A 298 -8.40 11.08 15.52
N GLU A 299 -8.57 9.79 15.18
CA GLU A 299 -7.54 8.78 15.41
C GLU A 299 -6.30 9.01 14.56
N LEU A 300 -5.13 9.10 15.22
CA LEU A 300 -3.84 9.23 14.56
C LEU A 300 -3.21 7.84 14.41
N LEU A 301 -3.02 7.44 13.16
CA LEU A 301 -2.42 6.18 12.73
C LEU A 301 -0.96 6.43 12.29
N TRP A 302 -0.05 5.54 12.66
CA TRP A 302 1.20 5.30 11.92
C TRP A 302 1.06 4.02 11.08
N MET A 303 1.61 4.01 9.87
CA MET A 303 1.74 2.81 9.04
C MET A 303 2.97 2.85 8.13
N THR A 304 3.38 1.69 7.61
CA THR A 304 4.42 1.61 6.58
C THR A 304 3.84 1.88 5.18
N ASP A 305 4.67 2.31 4.23
CA ASP A 305 4.24 2.60 2.86
C ASP A 305 3.73 1.34 2.11
N GLN A 306 4.19 0.16 2.52
CA GLN A 306 3.74 -1.16 2.06
C GLN A 306 2.54 -1.75 2.86
N THR A 307 1.89 -0.98 3.75
CA THR A 307 0.71 -1.42 4.51
C THR A 307 -0.58 -1.32 3.70
N PRO A 308 -1.37 -2.40 3.56
CA PRO A 308 -2.67 -2.35 2.89
C PRO A 308 -3.70 -1.51 3.65
N HIS A 309 -4.33 -0.56 2.95
CA HIS A 309 -5.39 0.30 3.46
C HIS A 309 -6.32 0.78 2.35
N GLU A 310 -7.47 1.35 2.70
CA GLU A 310 -8.37 2.02 1.76
C GLU A 310 -9.17 3.14 2.43
N SER A 311 -9.60 4.13 1.62
CA SER A 311 -10.65 5.06 2.05
C SER A 311 -12.02 4.42 1.81
N LEU A 312 -12.86 4.43 2.84
CA LEU A 312 -14.18 3.82 2.81
C LEU A 312 -15.23 4.79 2.22
N PRO A 313 -16.31 4.25 1.60
CA PRO A 313 -17.49 5.00 1.19
C PRO A 313 -18.08 5.86 2.33
N LEU A 314 -18.52 7.07 2.01
CA LEU A 314 -19.16 7.99 2.97
C LEU A 314 -20.50 8.53 2.43
N PRO A 315 -21.40 8.99 3.32
CA PRO A 315 -22.66 9.62 2.90
C PRO A 315 -22.45 10.93 2.15
N ALA A 316 -23.35 11.23 1.22
CA ALA A 316 -23.40 12.50 0.50
C ALA A 316 -23.48 13.69 1.48
N GLY A 317 -22.81 14.79 1.16
CA GLY A 317 -22.78 15.98 2.00
C GLY A 317 -21.87 15.90 3.22
N THR A 318 -21.25 14.75 3.51
CA THR A 318 -20.25 14.62 4.59
C THR A 318 -19.06 15.53 4.30
N TYR A 319 -18.77 16.50 5.18
CA TYR A 319 -17.52 17.25 5.11
C TYR A 319 -16.42 16.49 5.83
N ARG A 320 -15.29 16.24 5.18
CA ARG A 320 -14.16 15.48 5.74
C ARG A 320 -12.88 16.28 5.63
N GLN A 321 -12.13 16.33 6.71
CA GLN A 321 -10.72 16.71 6.71
C GLN A 321 -9.87 15.43 6.76
N PHE A 322 -8.83 15.39 5.96
CA PHE A 322 -7.86 14.30 5.88
C PHE A 322 -6.45 14.88 6.05
N PHE A 323 -5.71 14.34 7.00
CA PHE A 323 -4.32 14.68 7.26
C PHE A 323 -3.45 13.46 6.95
N ARG A 324 -2.34 13.67 6.25
CA ARG A 324 -1.27 12.69 6.12
C ARG A 324 0.10 13.39 6.09
N LEU A 325 1.00 12.96 6.96
CA LEU A 325 2.41 13.30 6.95
C LEU A 325 3.19 12.07 6.47
N VAL A 326 3.87 12.18 5.33
CA VAL A 326 4.87 11.20 4.90
C VAL A 326 6.24 11.72 5.32
N THR A 327 7.07 10.87 5.94
CA THR A 327 8.38 11.30 6.46
C THR A 327 9.47 11.33 5.38
N SER A 328 10.75 11.38 5.77
CA SER A 328 11.85 11.77 4.87
C SER A 328 12.22 10.75 3.79
N ASN A 329 11.90 9.47 3.96
CA ASN A 329 12.32 8.40 3.05
C ASN A 329 11.39 8.26 1.82
N VAL A 330 11.40 9.26 0.94
CA VAL A 330 10.66 9.28 -0.33
C VAL A 330 11.64 9.20 -1.50
N SER A 331 11.44 8.28 -2.44
CA SER A 331 12.36 8.12 -3.59
C SER A 331 12.15 9.12 -4.72
N GLY A 332 10.93 9.65 -4.85
CA GLY A 332 10.61 10.63 -5.89
C GLY A 332 9.30 11.36 -5.64
N TRP A 333 9.17 12.53 -6.24
CA TRP A 333 8.12 13.50 -6.00
C TRP A 333 7.50 13.92 -7.34
N PHE A 334 6.24 13.55 -7.56
CA PHE A 334 5.57 13.77 -8.85
C PHE A 334 4.99 15.18 -8.90
N ALA A 335 5.65 16.10 -9.62
CA ALA A 335 5.31 17.52 -9.67
C ALA A 335 3.87 17.75 -10.16
N ALA A 336 3.45 17.07 -11.22
CA ALA A 336 2.10 17.13 -11.78
C ALA A 336 0.99 16.65 -10.81
N HIS A 337 1.33 16.06 -9.66
CA HIS A 337 0.40 15.51 -8.67
C HIS A 337 0.70 15.94 -7.23
N SER A 338 1.61 16.88 -7.04
CA SER A 338 2.03 17.38 -5.73
C SER A 338 1.87 18.88 -5.65
N THR A 339 1.90 19.43 -4.44
CA THR A 339 1.77 20.86 -4.20
C THR A 339 3.14 21.44 -3.87
N GLU A 340 3.63 22.38 -4.66
CA GLU A 340 4.83 23.15 -4.33
C GLU A 340 4.62 23.96 -3.04
N ASN A 341 5.67 24.16 -2.26
CA ASN A 341 5.61 25.03 -1.09
C ASN A 341 5.89 26.48 -1.54
N GLU A 342 4.93 27.38 -1.32
CA GLU A 342 5.02 28.81 -1.69
C GLU A 342 6.22 29.55 -1.06
N LEU A 343 6.82 28.97 -0.02
CA LEU A 343 8.02 29.48 0.68
C LEU A 343 9.34 28.98 0.06
N GLY A 344 9.29 28.27 -1.07
CA GLY A 344 10.46 27.81 -1.81
C GLY A 344 11.13 26.54 -1.27
N ILE A 345 10.48 25.82 -0.34
CA ILE A 345 10.97 24.52 0.14
C ILE A 345 10.79 23.49 -0.98
N LEU A 346 11.85 22.72 -1.27
CA LEU A 346 11.88 21.69 -2.31
C LEU A 346 12.21 20.31 -1.73
N PRO A 347 11.87 19.21 -2.43
CA PRO A 347 12.44 17.90 -2.15
C PRO A 347 13.98 17.94 -2.20
N PRO A 348 14.70 17.24 -1.32
CA PRO A 348 16.16 17.27 -1.30
C PRO A 348 16.74 16.50 -2.51
N PRO A 349 18.01 16.75 -2.93
CA PRO A 349 18.56 16.25 -4.19
C PRO A 349 18.57 14.72 -4.39
N SER A 350 18.38 13.94 -3.32
CA SER A 350 18.21 12.48 -3.33
C SER A 350 16.82 11.99 -3.74
N VAL A 351 15.88 12.91 -3.96
CA VAL A 351 14.48 12.64 -4.30
C VAL A 351 14.23 13.10 -5.73
N ALA A 352 13.94 12.17 -6.64
CA ALA A 352 13.75 12.50 -8.04
C ALA A 352 12.44 13.28 -8.24
N ILE A 353 12.53 14.52 -8.74
CA ILE A 353 11.37 15.30 -9.16
C ILE A 353 10.94 14.79 -10.53
N ILE A 354 9.74 14.22 -10.58
CA ILE A 354 9.16 13.57 -11.77
C ILE A 354 8.08 14.49 -12.33
N SER A 355 8.33 15.02 -13.52
CA SER A 355 7.40 15.91 -14.26
C SER A 355 6.27 15.16 -14.98
N GLN A 356 6.44 13.86 -15.22
CA GLN A 356 5.48 12.99 -15.91
C GLN A 356 4.21 12.74 -15.08
N ASP A 357 3.07 12.56 -15.75
CA ASP A 357 1.82 12.14 -15.09
C ASP A 357 1.92 10.66 -14.64
N LYS A 358 1.63 10.39 -13.36
CA LYS A 358 1.79 9.06 -12.76
C LYS A 358 0.71 8.07 -13.20
N PHE A 359 -0.46 8.55 -13.59
CA PHE A 359 -1.57 7.72 -14.09
C PHE A 359 -1.37 7.39 -15.57
N GLU A 360 -0.75 8.29 -16.34
CA GLU A 360 -0.24 8.02 -17.68
C GLU A 360 0.88 6.96 -17.63
N LEU A 361 1.90 7.14 -16.78
CA LEU A 361 2.96 6.14 -16.59
C LEU A 361 2.38 4.77 -16.17
N ALA A 362 1.40 4.74 -15.25
CA ALA A 362 0.73 3.51 -14.86
C ALA A 362 -0.08 2.85 -16.00
N ARG A 363 -0.70 3.64 -16.90
CA ARG A 363 -1.38 3.12 -18.10
C ARG A 363 -0.36 2.53 -19.09
N GLN A 364 0.71 3.25 -19.39
CA GLN A 364 1.77 2.79 -20.28
C GLN A 364 2.41 1.48 -19.81
N LEU A 365 2.66 1.32 -18.50
CA LEU A 365 3.15 0.05 -17.93
C LEU A 365 2.16 -1.12 -18.10
N VAL A 366 0.85 -0.86 -17.95
CA VAL A 366 -0.21 -1.86 -18.18
C VAL A 366 -0.32 -2.22 -19.67
N ASP A 367 -0.18 -1.25 -20.57
CA ASP A 367 -0.30 -1.47 -22.01
C ASP A 367 0.95 -2.12 -22.62
N HIS A 368 2.16 -1.79 -22.13
CA HIS A 368 3.38 -2.54 -22.42
C HIS A 368 3.30 -4.01 -21.93
N ALA A 369 2.71 -4.26 -20.75
CA ALA A 369 2.51 -5.62 -20.27
C ALA A 369 1.54 -6.44 -21.14
N LYS A 370 0.49 -5.81 -21.69
CA LYS A 370 -0.40 -6.43 -22.70
C LYS A 370 0.35 -6.72 -24.00
N ALA A 371 1.12 -5.76 -24.51
CA ALA A 371 1.86 -5.90 -25.76
C ALA A 371 2.94 -7.00 -25.68
N ALA A 372 3.62 -7.12 -24.53
CA ALA A 372 4.57 -8.21 -24.29
C ALA A 372 3.90 -9.60 -24.30
N ALA A 373 2.65 -9.70 -23.81
CA ALA A 373 1.89 -10.95 -23.86
C ALA A 373 1.44 -11.33 -25.27
N THR A 374 1.08 -10.36 -26.13
CA THR A 374 0.67 -10.64 -27.52
C THR A 374 1.83 -10.89 -28.48
N TRP A 375 3.07 -10.50 -28.11
CA TRP A 375 4.27 -10.75 -28.92
C TRP A 375 4.82 -12.19 -28.85
N SER A 376 4.20 -13.09 -28.08
CA SER A 376 4.55 -14.52 -28.09
C SER A 376 3.96 -15.25 -29.31
N SER A 377 4.32 -14.79 -30.51
CA SER A 377 4.00 -15.46 -31.78
C SER A 377 4.46 -16.92 -31.76
N PRO A 378 3.68 -17.87 -32.29
CA PRO A 378 4.06 -19.28 -32.29
C PRO A 378 5.33 -19.48 -33.13
N CYS A 379 6.31 -20.21 -32.58
CA CYS A 379 7.59 -20.48 -33.23
C CYS A 379 7.43 -21.55 -34.33
N THR A 380 6.88 -21.16 -35.48
CA THR A 380 6.54 -22.06 -36.59
C THR A 380 7.74 -22.42 -37.46
N SER A 381 8.72 -23.15 -36.90
CA SER A 381 9.85 -23.71 -37.65
C SER A 381 10.34 -25.06 -37.08
N THR A 382 9.50 -26.08 -37.15
CA THR A 382 9.86 -27.49 -36.87
C THR A 382 10.50 -28.20 -38.08
N SER A 383 11.01 -27.46 -39.06
CA SER A 383 11.58 -27.94 -40.31
C SER A 383 13.01 -28.51 -40.18
N ASP A 384 13.86 -27.89 -39.36
CA ASP A 384 15.32 -27.98 -39.52
C ASP A 384 16.05 -28.84 -38.47
N ILE A 385 15.47 -30.00 -38.12
CA ILE A 385 16.18 -31.06 -37.38
C ILE A 385 16.19 -32.38 -38.19
N LYS A 386 16.58 -32.29 -39.47
CA LYS A 386 16.86 -33.46 -40.33
C LYS A 386 18.00 -33.20 -41.32
N HIS A 387 19.25 -33.16 -40.83
CA HIS A 387 20.43 -33.82 -41.45
C HIS A 387 21.67 -33.66 -40.56
N GLY A 388 22.07 -34.74 -39.87
CA GLY A 388 23.20 -34.70 -38.92
C GLY A 388 23.85 -36.05 -38.63
N VAL A 389 23.72 -37.03 -39.53
CA VAL A 389 24.32 -38.38 -39.38
C VAL A 389 24.92 -38.85 -40.71
N ARG A 390 26.22 -38.57 -40.92
CA ARG A 390 27.09 -39.28 -41.87
C ARG A 390 28.55 -39.24 -41.40
N GLY A 391 29.22 -40.39 -41.46
CA GLY A 391 30.66 -40.45 -41.73
C GLY A 391 31.64 -40.18 -40.60
N LEU A 392 31.57 -40.91 -39.48
CA LEU A 392 32.82 -41.28 -38.78
C LEU A 392 33.48 -42.39 -39.60
N ASN A 393 34.46 -42.02 -40.43
CA ASN A 393 35.21 -42.96 -41.24
C ASN A 393 36.57 -43.23 -40.56
N VAL A 394 36.85 -44.48 -40.23
CA VAL A 394 38.12 -44.89 -39.61
C VAL A 394 39.07 -45.34 -40.71
N GLY A 395 40.20 -44.66 -40.85
CA GLY A 395 41.28 -45.00 -41.77
C GLY A 395 42.60 -44.51 -41.18
N ALA A 396 43.63 -45.32 -41.29
CA ALA A 396 44.96 -45.03 -40.75
C ALA A 396 45.92 -44.64 -41.88
N ASP A 397 46.89 -43.79 -41.54
CA ASP A 397 48.33 -43.94 -41.81
C ASP A 397 49.09 -43.13 -40.74
#